data_AF-A0A359M894-F1
#
_entry.id   AF-A0A359M894-F1
#
_cell.length_a   1.000
_cell.length_b   1.000
_cell.length_c   1.000
_cell.angle_alpha   90.00
_cell.angle_beta   90.00
_cell.angle_gamma   90.00
#
_symmetry.space_group_name_H-M   'P 1'
#
loop_
_entity.id
_entity.type
_entity.pdbx_description
1 polymer ?
#
loop_
_entity_poly.entity_id
_entity_poly.type
_entity_poly.pdbx_seq_one_letter_code
_entity_poly.pdbx_strand_id
1 'polypeptide(L)' 'MQLKIVETSLRDGHQSLLATRMTTEEILSIVPELDKAGFHALEVWGGATFDACLRFLNEDPWERLRLIKAL' A
#
# COMPACT_ATOMS: atom_id res chain seq x y z
N MET A 1 10.74 -3.91 26.53
CA MET A 1 10.63 -3.60 25.09
C MET A 1 9.23 -3.95 24.64
N GLN A 2 8.60 -3.10 23.82
CA GLN A 2 7.30 -3.39 23.22
C GLN A 2 7.50 -4.04 21.84
N LEU A 3 6.70 -5.05 21.51
CA LEU A 3 6.70 -5.69 20.19
C LEU A 3 6.24 -4.67 19.13
N LYS A 4 6.96 -4.61 18.02
CA LYS A 4 6.66 -3.75 16.87
C LYS A 4 5.99 -4.58 15.78
N ILE A 5 4.87 -4.09 15.26
CA ILE A 5 4.13 -4.74 14.17
C ILE A 5 4.24 -3.88 12.92
N VAL A 6 4.54 -4.49 11.78
CA VAL A 6 4.56 -3.85 10.46
C VAL A 6 3.39 -4.42 9.67
N GLU A 7 2.56 -3.52 9.14
CA GLU A 7 1.40 -3.89 8.34
C GLU A 7 1.78 -3.99 6.86
N THR A 8 1.37 -5.05 6.17
CA THR A 8 1.82 -5.37 4.80
C THR A 8 0.68 -5.56 3.80
N SER A 9 -0.58 -5.43 4.21
CA SER A 9 -1.76 -5.60 3.34
C SER A 9 -1.73 -4.71 2.09
N LEU A 10 -1.22 -3.49 2.19
CA LEU A 10 -1.17 -2.50 1.10
C LEU A 10 -0.04 -2.73 0.07
N ARG A 11 0.88 -3.66 0.34
CA ARG A 11 1.95 -4.07 -0.59
C ARG A 11 1.99 -5.58 -0.76
N ASP A 12 2.58 -6.31 0.19
CA ASP A 12 2.81 -7.75 0.03
C ASP A 12 1.52 -8.59 0.15
N GLY A 13 0.52 -8.11 0.88
CA GLY A 13 -0.75 -8.81 1.05
C GLY A 13 -1.48 -9.02 -0.28
N HIS A 14 -1.84 -7.94 -0.98
CA HIS A 14 -2.48 -8.08 -2.30
C HIS A 14 -1.52 -8.57 -3.40
N GLN A 15 -0.22 -8.35 -3.27
CA GLN A 15 0.77 -8.98 -4.15
C GLN A 15 0.73 -10.51 -4.04
N SER A 16 0.64 -11.04 -2.82
CA SER A 16 0.63 -12.49 -2.55
C SER A 16 -0.71 -13.14 -2.85
N LEU A 17 -1.82 -12.45 -2.57
CA LEU A 17 -3.15 -13.04 -2.57
C LEU A 17 -4.00 -12.66 -3.79
N LEU A 18 -3.73 -11.52 -4.41
CA LEU A 18 -4.56 -10.91 -5.46
C LEU A 18 -3.73 -10.39 -6.65
N ALA A 19 -2.59 -11.03 -6.89
CA ALA A 19 -1.70 -10.75 -8.02
C ALA A 19 -1.32 -9.26 -8.18
N THR A 20 -1.22 -8.52 -7.08
CA THR A 20 -0.86 -7.09 -7.07
C THR A 20 -1.89 -6.19 -7.76
N ARG A 21 -3.19 -6.47 -7.61
CA ARG A 21 -4.27 -5.77 -8.36
C ARG A 21 -5.08 -4.76 -7.57
N MET A 22 -4.69 -4.45 -6.33
CA MET A 22 -5.36 -3.39 -5.57
C MET A 22 -5.08 -2.01 -6.19
N THR A 23 -6.16 -1.26 -6.46
CA THR A 23 -6.11 0.08 -7.05
C THR A 23 -5.66 1.13 -6.05
N THR A 24 -5.24 2.31 -6.53
CA THR A 24 -4.88 3.41 -5.63
C THR A 24 -6.09 3.88 -4.82
N GLU A 25 -7.28 3.95 -5.42
CA GLU A 25 -8.51 4.36 -4.74
C GLU A 25 -8.86 3.46 -3.54
N GLU A 26 -8.82 2.14 -3.73
CA GLU A 26 -9.06 1.18 -2.65
C GLU A 26 -8.02 1.32 -1.51
N ILE A 27 -6.75 1.54 -1.85
CA ILE A 27 -5.70 1.78 -0.85
C ILE A 27 -6.01 3.06 -0.05
N LEU A 28 -6.29 4.17 -0.73
CA LEU A 28 -6.55 5.46 -0.08
C LEU A 28 -7.77 5.43 0.83
N SER A 29 -8.75 4.57 0.55
CA SER A 29 -9.96 4.44 1.35
C SER A 29 -9.73 3.94 2.78
N ILE A 30 -8.58 3.31 3.08
CA ILE A 30 -8.30 2.67 4.38
C ILE A 30 -7.02 3.21 5.06
N VAL A 31 -6.19 3.98 4.35
CA VAL A 31 -4.96 4.57 4.93
C VAL A 31 -5.23 5.36 6.22
N PRO A 32 -6.26 6.24 6.31
CA PRO A 32 -6.50 7.04 7.53
C PRO A 32 -6.81 6.21 8.78
N GLU A 33 -7.43 5.05 8.63
CA GLU A 33 -7.70 4.09 9.69
C GLU A 33 -6.43 3.34 10.10
N LEU A 34 -5.63 2.90 9.11
CA LEU A 34 -4.36 2.20 9.35
C LEU A 34 -3.32 3.08 10.05
N ASP A 35 -3.27 4.38 9.72
CA ASP A 35 -2.37 5.34 10.37
C ASP A 35 -2.68 5.49 11.88
N LYS A 36 -3.96 5.39 12.25
CA LYS A 36 -4.42 5.45 13.65
C LYS A 36 -4.29 4.13 14.39
N ALA A 37 -4.00 3.02 13.71
CA ALA A 37 -3.99 1.68 14.29
C ALA A 37 -2.74 1.38 15.16
N GLY A 38 -1.72 2.26 15.14
CA GLY A 38 -0.54 2.15 16.00
C GLY A 38 0.52 1.17 15.48
N PHE A 39 0.54 0.89 14.17
CA PHE A 39 1.60 0.11 13.54
C PHE A 39 2.96 0.82 13.60
N HIS A 40 4.04 0.04 13.64
CA HIS A 40 5.39 0.59 13.58
C HIS A 40 5.71 1.18 12.21
N ALA A 41 5.20 0.53 11.15
CA ALA A 41 5.30 0.98 9.78
C ALA A 41 4.18 0.35 8.95
N LEU A 42 3.81 1.04 7.87
CA LEU A 42 2.98 0.50 6.80
C LEU A 42 3.87 0.22 5.59
N GLU A 43 3.87 -1.01 5.11
CA GLU A 43 4.50 -1.35 3.84
C GLU A 43 3.52 -1.10 2.69
N VAL A 44 3.79 -0.08 1.89
CA VAL A 44 2.82 0.48 0.93
C VAL A 44 3.35 0.59 -0.51
N TRP A 45 4.64 0.35 -0.73
CA TRP A 45 5.29 0.63 -2.02
C TRP A 45 6.52 -0.25 -2.27
N GLY A 46 6.92 -0.38 -3.54
CA GLY A 46 7.99 -1.27 -3.97
C GLY A 46 7.49 -2.68 -4.33
N GLY A 47 8.40 -3.65 -4.44
CA GLY A 47 8.06 -4.99 -4.92
C GLY A 47 7.45 -4.97 -6.32
N ALA A 48 6.37 -5.72 -6.54
CA ALA A 48 5.67 -5.76 -7.83
C ALA A 48 4.68 -4.60 -8.03
N THR A 49 4.45 -3.74 -7.02
CA THR A 49 3.45 -2.66 -7.12
C THR A 49 3.78 -1.64 -8.19
N PHE A 50 5.08 -1.36 -8.42
CA PHE A 50 5.51 -0.42 -9.45
C PHE A 50 5.18 -0.91 -10.86
N ASP A 51 5.52 -2.18 -11.16
CA ASP A 51 5.13 -2.83 -12.43
C ASP A 51 3.60 -2.88 -12.55
N ALA A 52 2.90 -3.22 -11.46
CA ALA A 52 1.47 -3.40 -11.51
C ALA A 52 0.69 -2.11 -11.80
N CYS A 53 1.08 -1.00 -11.18
CA CYS A 53 0.52 0.32 -11.47
C CYS A 53 0.60 0.65 -12.96
N LEU A 54 1.79 0.50 -13.55
CA LEU A 54 2.04 0.86 -14.95
C LEU A 54 1.41 -0.12 -15.93
N ARG A 55 1.55 -1.42 -15.68
CA ARG A 55 1.23 -2.48 -16.64
C ARG A 55 -0.25 -2.88 -16.64
N PHE A 56 -0.92 -2.81 -15.49
CA PHE A 56 -2.27 -3.39 -15.35
C PHE A 56 -3.31 -2.40 -14.85
N LEU A 57 -2.93 -1.42 -14.04
CA LEU A 57 -3.88 -0.49 -13.42
C LEU A 57 -3.98 0.84 -14.16
N ASN A 58 -3.03 1.14 -15.06
CA ASN A 58 -2.91 2.43 -15.74
C ASN A 58 -2.82 3.60 -14.73
N GLU A 59 -2.01 3.41 -13.69
CA GLU A 59 -1.77 4.36 -12.61
C GLU A 59 -0.29 4.76 -12.56
N ASP A 60 0.01 5.99 -12.12
CA ASP A 60 1.38 6.41 -11.83
C ASP A 60 1.79 5.93 -10.42
N PRO A 61 2.78 5.02 -10.30
CA PRO A 61 3.23 4.52 -8.99
C PRO A 61 3.81 5.61 -8.10
N TRP A 62 4.37 6.69 -8.65
CA TRP A 62 4.86 7.83 -7.86
C TRP A 62 3.71 8.65 -7.31
N GLU A 63 2.63 8.80 -8.08
CA GLU A 63 1.44 9.49 -7.62
C GLU A 63 0.74 8.72 -6.52
N ARG A 64 0.63 7.38 -6.65
CA ARG A 64 0.16 6.51 -5.56
C ARG A 64 0.92 6.78 -4.26
N LEU A 65 2.26 6.82 -4.31
CA LEU A 65 3.09 7.07 -3.13
C LEU A 65 2.85 8.47 -2.53
N ARG A 66 2.71 9.50 -3.38
CA ARG A 66 2.42 10.87 -2.93
C ARG A 66 1.04 10.99 -2.27
N LEU A 67 0.02 10.39 -2.86
CA LEU A 67 -1.34 10.39 -2.35
C LEU A 67 -1.43 9.68 -1.00
N ILE A 68 -0.81 8.50 -0.86
CA ILE A 68 -0.73 7.78 0.42
C ILE A 68 -0.03 8.63 1.48
N LYS A 69 1.06 9.33 1.12
CA LYS A 69 1.82 10.15 2.07
C LYS A 69 1.10 11.44 2.49
N ALA A 70 0.14 11.90 1.71
CA ALA A 70 -0.64 13.12 1.97
C ALA A 70 -1.81 12.90 2.94
N LEU A 71 -2.19 11.64 3.18
CA LEU A 71 -3.18 11.23 4.19
C LEU A 71 -2.50 10.97 5.54
#